data_AF-A0A199UN33-F1
#
_entry.id   AF-A0A199UN33-F1
#
_cell.length_a   1.000
_cell.length_b   1.000
_cell.length_c   1.000
_cell.angle_alpha   90.00
_cell.angle_beta   90.00
_cell.angle_gamma   90.00
#
_symmetry.space_group_name_H-M   'P 1'
#
loop_
_entity.id
_entity.type
_entity.pdbx_description
1 polymer ?
#
loop_
_entity_poly.entity_id
_entity_poly.type
_entity_poly.pdbx_seq_one_letter_code
_entity_poly.pdbx_strand_id
1 'polypeptide(L)'
;MGGGGDHHGGGGHGHGHGHGGEAGDFRKKVWSMTGGPYCRPKHWRRNTAIAMAGIFLICVPIAMKSAELEQRPHHPVRPIPSQLWCKNFGKNEY
;
A
#
# COMPACT_ATOMS: atom_id res chain seq x y z
N MET A 1 4.48 17.90 53.94
CA MET A 1 4.18 16.93 55.01
C MET A 1 3.57 15.69 54.37
N GLY A 2 4.02 14.49 54.78
CA GLY A 2 3.65 13.15 54.27
C GLY A 2 4.69 12.64 53.26
N GLY A 3 5.66 11.76 53.57
CA GLY A 3 5.60 10.49 54.34
C GLY A 3 5.22 9.37 53.37
N GLY A 4 5.89 8.23 53.18
CA GLY A 4 6.97 7.46 53.80
C GLY A 4 7.04 6.10 53.03
N GLY A 5 7.93 5.17 53.38
CA GLY A 5 7.74 3.74 53.02
C GLY A 5 8.73 3.08 52.04
N ASP A 6 9.98 2.94 52.47
CA ASP A 6 10.81 1.72 52.52
C ASP A 6 10.48 0.43 51.70
N HIS A 7 11.51 0.00 50.94
CA HIS A 7 12.16 -1.33 50.91
C HIS A 7 11.63 -2.57 50.13
N HIS A 8 12.64 -3.38 49.72
CA HIS A 8 12.69 -4.70 49.06
C HIS A 8 12.49 -4.70 47.53
N GLY A 9 13.34 -5.27 46.67
CA GLY A 9 14.49 -6.15 46.84
C GLY A 9 14.55 -7.11 45.65
N GLY A 10 15.74 -7.33 45.07
CA GLY A 10 16.07 -8.60 44.39
C GLY A 10 16.17 -8.60 42.86
N GLY A 11 17.34 -9.04 42.39
CA GLY A 11 17.44 -9.98 41.26
C GLY A 11 17.80 -9.37 39.92
N GLY A 12 19.09 -9.41 39.59
CA GLY A 12 19.54 -9.22 38.22
C GLY A 12 18.99 -10.32 37.29
N HIS A 13 18.81 -9.95 36.03
CA HIS A 13 18.97 -10.84 34.88
C HIS A 13 19.65 -10.02 33.79
N GLY A 14 20.96 -10.20 33.68
CA GLY A 14 21.72 -9.70 32.53
C GLY A 14 21.40 -10.54 31.30
N HIS A 15 21.36 -9.92 30.13
CA HIS A 15 22.15 -10.32 28.96
C HIS A 15 21.90 -9.34 27.80
N GLY A 16 22.99 -8.75 27.28
CA GLY A 16 22.99 -8.10 25.97
C GLY A 16 23.47 -6.66 25.94
N HIS A 17 24.75 -6.43 26.28
CA HIS A 17 25.50 -5.30 25.73
C HIS A 17 25.46 -5.41 24.18
N GLY A 18 24.79 -4.48 23.52
CA GLY A 18 24.75 -4.36 22.06
C GLY A 18 24.82 -2.90 21.67
N HIS A 19 26.04 -2.43 21.41
CA HIS A 19 26.38 -1.08 20.98
C HIS A 19 25.48 -0.58 19.84
N GLY A 20 24.92 0.63 19.99
CA GLY A 20 24.24 1.34 18.91
C GLY A 20 23.63 2.67 19.32
N GLY A 21 24.06 3.24 20.45
CA GLY A 21 23.64 4.55 20.91
C GLY A 21 24.46 5.65 20.24
N GLU A 22 23.77 6.69 19.78
CA GLU A 22 24.26 8.07 19.58
C GLU A 22 25.22 8.41 18.43
N ALA A 23 25.89 7.45 17.78
CA ALA A 23 26.43 7.70 16.44
C ALA A 23 25.28 7.57 15.42
N GLY A 24 24.48 8.64 15.26
CA GLY A 24 23.19 8.64 14.59
C GLY A 24 23.08 7.65 13.41
N ASP A 25 22.22 6.63 13.59
CA ASP A 25 22.00 5.52 12.65
C ASP A 25 22.02 6.01 11.20
N PHE A 26 23.07 5.68 10.46
CA PHE A 26 23.30 6.18 9.10
C PHE A 26 22.15 5.78 8.15
N ARG A 27 21.41 4.71 8.48
CA ARG A 27 20.23 4.27 7.73
C ARG A 27 19.11 5.31 7.73
N LYS A 28 19.09 6.22 8.71
CA LYS A 28 18.17 7.38 8.73
C LYS A 28 18.58 8.49 7.75
N LYS A 29 19.84 8.52 7.32
CA LYS A 29 20.39 9.52 6.38
C LYS A 29 20.34 9.04 4.93
N VAL A 30 20.23 7.74 4.71
CA VAL A 30 20.14 7.14 3.37
C VAL A 30 18.69 7.15 2.91
N TRP A 31 18.45 7.70 1.71
CA TRP A 31 17.14 7.68 1.07
C TRP A 31 17.13 6.72 -0.12
N SER A 32 16.03 5.99 -0.30
CA SER A 32 15.79 5.11 -1.44
C SER A 32 14.35 5.28 -1.93
N MET A 33 14.14 5.04 -3.23
CA MET A 33 12.84 5.15 -3.87
C MET A 33 11.76 4.26 -3.24
N THR A 34 12.14 3.06 -2.79
CA THR A 34 11.23 2.05 -2.22
C THR A 34 11.07 2.15 -0.70
N GLY A 35 11.88 2.99 -0.04
CA GLY A 35 12.00 3.04 1.42
C GLY A 35 13.14 2.19 1.98
N GLY A 36 13.45 2.40 3.25
CA GLY A 36 14.55 1.75 3.96
C GLY A 36 14.12 0.55 4.82
N PRO A 37 15.08 -0.10 5.50
CA PRO A 37 14.79 -1.17 6.45
C PRO A 37 13.75 -0.75 7.49
N TYR A 38 12.78 -1.63 7.76
CA TYR A 38 11.71 -1.40 8.73
C TYR A 38 10.86 -0.14 8.48
N CYS A 39 10.68 0.26 7.21
CA CYS A 39 9.85 1.40 6.84
C CYS A 39 8.39 1.25 7.34
N ARG A 40 8.02 2.06 8.34
CA ARG A 40 6.65 2.19 8.87
C ARG A 40 6.28 3.67 9.03
N PRO A 41 6.01 4.38 7.93
CA PRO A 41 5.71 5.81 8.00
C PRO A 41 4.37 6.05 8.70
N LYS A 42 4.32 7.09 9.55
CA LYS A 42 3.12 7.46 10.34
C LYS A 42 1.86 7.63 9.48
N HIS A 43 2.00 8.07 8.23
CA HIS A 43 0.90 8.39 7.33
C HIS A 43 0.71 7.39 6.18
N TRP A 44 1.16 6.15 6.32
CA TRP A 44 1.09 5.15 5.25
C TRP A 44 -0.31 5.03 4.63
N ARG A 45 -1.36 5.02 5.45
CA ARG A 45 -2.77 4.90 4.99
C ARG A 45 -3.18 6.06 4.09
N ARG A 46 -2.88 7.30 4.49
CA ARG A 46 -3.22 8.49 3.73
C ARG A 46 -2.46 8.52 2.40
N ASN A 47 -1.17 8.20 2.42
CA ASN A 47 -0.35 8.21 1.21
C ASN A 47 -0.82 7.15 0.21
N THR A 48 -1.16 5.94 0.68
CA THR A 48 -1.74 4.89 -0.18
C THR A 48 -3.10 5.31 -0.72
N ALA A 49 -3.95 5.96 0.08
CA ALA A 49 -5.24 6.45 -0.39
C ALA A 49 -5.09 7.48 -1.52
N ILE A 50 -4.13 8.41 -1.41
CA ILE A 50 -3.84 9.39 -2.45
C ILE A 50 -3.34 8.70 -3.73
N ALA A 51 -2.43 7.72 -3.60
CA ALA A 51 -1.93 6.97 -4.75
C ALA A 51 -3.05 6.21 -5.47
N MET A 52 -3.90 5.51 -4.71
CA MET A 52 -5.05 4.80 -5.27
C MET A 52 -6.05 5.76 -5.92
N ALA A 53 -6.31 6.92 -5.32
CA ALA A 53 -7.17 7.93 -5.91
C ALA A 53 -6.63 8.41 -7.26
N GLY A 54 -5.32 8.69 -7.35
CA GLY A 54 -4.68 9.05 -8.62
C GLY A 54 -4.77 7.95 -9.68
N ILE A 55 -4.56 6.69 -9.29
CA ILE A 55 -4.71 5.54 -10.19
C ILE A 55 -6.14 5.46 -10.74
N PHE A 56 -7.16 5.50 -9.89
CA PHE A 56 -8.55 5.42 -10.35
C PHE A 56 -8.96 6.62 -11.20
N LEU A 57 -8.51 7.83 -10.83
CA LEU A 57 -8.79 9.04 -11.59
C LEU A 57 -8.30 8.93 -13.04
N ILE A 58 -7.17 8.26 -13.27
CA ILE A 58 -6.59 8.07 -14.60
C ILE A 58 -7.15 6.83 -15.30
N CYS A 59 -7.18 5.69 -14.62
CA CYS A 59 -7.55 4.41 -15.23
C CYS A 59 -9.03 4.33 -15.60
N VAL A 60 -9.94 4.94 -14.83
CA VAL A 60 -11.38 4.91 -15.13
C VAL A 60 -11.73 5.59 -16.46
N PRO A 61 -11.35 6.85 -16.73
CA PRO A 61 -11.66 7.47 -18.02
C PRO A 61 -10.96 6.76 -19.19
N ILE A 62 -9.73 6.24 -18.99
CA ILE A 62 -9.05 5.43 -20.00
C ILE A 62 -9.84 4.16 -20.29
N ALA A 63 -10.33 3.45 -19.27
CA ALA A 63 -11.14 2.25 -19.45
C ALA A 63 -12.46 2.55 -20.15
N MET A 64 -13.15 3.64 -19.79
CA MET A 64 -14.36 4.09 -20.47
C MET A 64 -14.07 4.37 -21.95
N LYS A 65 -12.99 5.11 -22.24
CA LYS A 65 -12.63 5.41 -23.63
C LYS A 65 -12.20 4.16 -24.41
N SER A 66 -11.46 3.27 -23.76
CA SER A 66 -11.08 1.97 -24.32
C SER A 66 -12.31 1.16 -24.70
N ALA A 67 -13.33 1.08 -23.83
CA ALA A 67 -14.57 0.36 -24.11
C ALA A 67 -15.38 0.97 -25.26
N GLU A 68 -15.36 2.30 -25.43
CA GLU A 68 -15.98 2.97 -26.58
C GLU A 68 -15.31 2.64 -27.92
N LEU A 69 -13.98 2.54 -27.90
CA LEU A 69 -13.17 2.31 -29.10
C LEU A 69 -13.03 0.81 -29.42
N GLU A 70 -13.34 -0.07 -28.48
CA GLU A 70 -13.23 -1.51 -28.66
C GLU A 70 -14.24 -2.00 -29.70
N GLN A 71 -13.72 -2.45 -30.84
CA GLN A 71 -14.49 -3.08 -31.91
C GLN A 71 -14.02 -4.52 -32.12
N ARG A 72 -14.98 -5.43 -32.32
CA ARG A 72 -14.70 -6.83 -32.69
C ARG A 72 -15.52 -7.21 -33.92
N PRO A 73 -14.87 -7.31 -35.10
CA PRO A 73 -15.55 -7.70 -36.34
C PRO A 73 -16.09 -9.13 -36.33
N HIS A 74 -15.47 -10.02 -35.55
CA HIS A 74 -15.88 -11.43 -35.46
C HIS A 74 -16.50 -11.72 -34.10
N HIS A 75 -17.64 -12.42 -34.11
CA HIS A 75 -18.30 -12.86 -32.89
C HIS A 75 -17.49 -13.97 -32.22
N PRO A 76 -17.36 -13.92 -30.88
CA PRO A 76 -16.58 -14.90 -30.17
C PRO A 76 -17.32 -16.23 -30.10
N VAL A 77 -16.60 -17.32 -30.35
CA VAL A 77 -17.13 -18.71 -30.30
C VAL A 77 -17.42 -19.17 -28.85
N ARG A 78 -16.93 -18.43 -27.87
CA ARG A 78 -17.06 -18.70 -26.43
C ARG A 78 -17.31 -17.40 -25.67
N PRO A 79 -17.92 -17.45 -24.46
CA PRO A 79 -18.07 -16.27 -23.63
C PRO A 79 -16.70 -15.65 -23.31
N ILE A 80 -16.53 -14.36 -23.62
CA ILE A 80 -15.33 -13.60 -23.29
C ILE A 80 -15.70 -12.37 -22.45
N PRO A 81 -14.90 -12.00 -21.43
CA PRO A 81 -15.24 -10.92 -20.51
C PRO A 81 -15.57 -9.59 -21.20
N SER A 82 -14.92 -9.34 -22.33
CA SER A 82 -15.09 -8.12 -23.10
C SER A 82 -16.41 -7.98 -23.83
N GLN A 83 -17.23 -9.04 -23.89
CA GLN A 83 -18.63 -8.91 -24.31
C GLN A 83 -19.43 -8.00 -23.36
N LEU A 84 -19.05 -7.89 -22.09
CA LEU A 84 -19.75 -7.05 -21.10
C LEU A 84 -19.67 -5.55 -21.41
N TRP A 85 -18.60 -5.10 -22.06
CA TRP A 85 -18.31 -3.67 -22.25
C TRP A 85 -18.08 -3.26 -23.71
N CYS A 86 -17.77 -4.19 -24.60
CA CYS A 86 -17.61 -3.91 -26.03
C CYS A 86 -18.99 -3.70 -26.67
N LYS A 87 -19.26 -2.45 -27.13
CA LYS A 87 -20.57 -2.06 -27.71
C LYS A 87 -20.89 -2.77 -29.03
N ASN A 88 -19.89 -3.36 -29.69
CA ASN A 88 -20.01 -4.06 -30.97
C ASN A 88 -20.93 -5.30 -30.91
N PHE A 89 -21.19 -5.84 -29.72
CA PHE A 89 -21.97 -7.06 -29.53
C PHE A 89 -23.46 -6.84 -29.23
N GLY A 90 -23.94 -5.58 -29.17
CA GLY A 90 -25.33 -5.27 -28.84
C GLY A 90 -25.67 -5.51 -27.35
N LYS A 91 -26.95 -5.45 -26.98
CA LYS A 91 -27.39 -5.87 -25.65
C LYS A 91 -27.24 -7.39 -25.60
N ASN A 92 -26.30 -7.89 -24.81
CA ASN A 92 -26.11 -9.32 -24.56
C ASN A 92 -27.36 -9.87 -23.85
N GLU A 93 -28.38 -10.25 -24.61
CA GLU A 93 -29.46 -11.14 -24.17
C GLU A 93 -28.91 -12.56 -24.26
N TYR A 94 -28.46 -13.10 -23.13
CA TYR A 94 -28.18 -14.53 -22.96
C TYR A 94 -29.31 -15.15 -22.13
#